data_AF-A0A6L5XPD1-F1
#
_entry.id   AF-A0A6L5XPD1-F1
#
_cell.length_a   1.000
_cell.length_b   1.000
_cell.length_c   1.000
_cell.angle_alpha   90.00
_cell.angle_beta   90.00
_cell.angle_gamma   90.00
#
_symmetry.space_group_name_H-M   'P 1'
#
loop_
_entity.id
_entity.type
_entity.pdbx_description
1 polymer ?
#
loop_
_entity_poly.entity_id
_entity_poly.type
_entity_poly.pdbx_seq_one_letter_code
_entity_poly.pdbx_strand_id
1 'polypeptide(L)'
;MARLVLILLVPLVCLAVLIYKLAKNRRVVAADDMLISAYAPALAVRCREDFQLLDARRARIFPKLSARIMKSCPAEAWYGLYANGTGDATYPPARVIAIMAFTSGTLFWASNAVTGTVGLHHVNLRYDDLEGTGTVVVPSAENDPWFDPHDSGPWSRGSLAYRMIFLTKKDKLKIIVDYREPDMRPQPGVPLAEDNRVPQDFIDRAQASFGLIRGSGEAPLPGGSGALPFSPPEVDAGKLADMTGLLLRKQSIFEYLSLFADDLREILSYFRR
;
A
#
# COMPACT_ATOMS: atom_id res chain seq x y z
N MET A 1 51.25 4.95 15.67
CA MET A 1 50.56 4.33 14.52
C MET A 1 49.18 3.81 14.92
N ALA A 2 49.04 2.83 15.82
CA ALA A 2 47.74 2.23 16.20
C ALA A 2 46.68 3.22 16.74
N ARG A 3 47.08 4.22 17.55
CA ARG A 3 46.15 5.24 18.07
C ARG A 3 45.56 6.15 16.98
N LEU A 4 46.34 6.45 15.95
CA LEU A 4 45.95 7.36 14.85
C LEU A 4 44.98 6.66 13.89
N VAL A 5 45.17 5.35 13.68
CA VAL A 5 44.24 4.48 12.93
C VAL A 5 42.89 4.39 13.65
N LEU A 6 42.89 4.18 14.97
CA LEU A 6 41.64 4.08 15.76
C LEU A 6 40.84 5.39 15.75
N ILE A 7 41.52 6.53 15.84
CA ILE A 7 40.91 7.88 15.80
C ILE A 7 40.22 8.16 14.46
N LEU A 8 40.68 7.58 13.35
CA LEU A 8 40.08 7.72 12.01
C LEU A 8 38.99 6.68 11.74
N LEU A 9 39.13 5.47 12.27
CA LEU A 9 38.20 4.36 12.03
C LEU A 9 36.85 4.57 12.74
N VAL A 10 36.87 5.09 13.97
CA VAL A 10 35.65 5.38 14.74
C VAL A 10 34.73 6.40 14.04
N PRO A 11 35.19 7.60 13.62
CA PRO A 11 34.34 8.54 12.91
C PRO A 11 33.91 8.01 11.54
N LEU A 12 34.73 7.20 10.86
CA LEU A 12 34.33 6.56 9.59
C LEU A 12 33.18 5.55 9.79
N VAL A 13 33.25 4.73 10.84
CA VAL A 13 32.17 3.79 11.20
C VAL A 13 30.94 4.56 11.68
N CYS A 14 31.09 5.60 12.49
CA CYS A 14 30.00 6.47 12.89
C CYS A 14 29.33 7.14 11.69
N LEU A 15 30.12 7.64 10.74
CA LEU A 15 29.65 8.24 9.49
C LEU A 15 28.94 7.20 8.61
N ALA A 16 29.49 5.99 8.48
CA ALA A 16 28.86 4.90 7.75
C ALA A 16 27.53 4.48 8.39
N VAL A 17 27.45 4.44 9.73
CA VAL A 17 26.20 4.19 10.47
C VAL A 17 25.21 5.34 10.29
N LEU A 18 25.68 6.59 10.26
CA LEU A 18 24.85 7.77 10.02
C LEU A 18 24.31 7.79 8.59
N ILE A 19 25.16 7.56 7.60
CA ILE A 19 24.79 7.41 6.18
C ILE A 19 23.83 6.24 6.03
N TYR A 20 24.09 5.10 6.68
CA TYR A 20 23.20 3.94 6.65
C TYR A 20 21.83 4.26 7.29
N LYS A 21 21.79 4.97 8.42
CA LYS A 21 20.54 5.41 9.06
C LYS A 21 19.81 6.45 8.20
N LEU A 22 20.52 7.41 7.61
CA LEU A 22 19.97 8.43 6.72
C LEU A 22 19.44 7.81 5.41
N ALA A 23 20.16 6.86 4.82
CA ALA A 23 19.73 6.09 3.65
C ALA A 23 18.56 5.16 3.97
N LYS A 24 18.52 4.58 5.18
CA LYS A 24 17.38 3.78 5.67
C LYS A 24 16.12 4.64 5.90
N ASN A 25 16.31 5.91 6.27
CA ASN A 25 15.24 6.86 6.56
C ASN A 25 14.72 7.64 5.33
N ARG A 26 15.39 7.58 4.17
CA ARG A 26 14.84 8.09 2.91
C ARG A 26 13.89 7.05 2.32
N ARG A 27 12.61 7.08 2.72
CA ARG A 27 11.60 6.22 2.09
C ARG A 27 10.35 7.02 1.83
N VAL A 28 10.04 7.03 0.54
CA VAL A 28 8.94 7.73 -0.12
C VAL A 28 8.97 9.26 -0.01
N VAL A 29 9.09 9.92 -1.15
CA VAL A 29 8.98 11.37 -1.32
C VAL A 29 7.90 11.68 -2.35
N ALA A 30 7.39 12.90 -2.35
CA ALA A 30 6.58 13.42 -3.46
C ALA A 30 7.40 14.42 -4.27
N ALA A 31 7.45 14.25 -5.58
CA ALA A 31 8.09 15.17 -6.51
C ALA A 31 7.50 14.99 -7.90
N ASP A 32 7.36 16.07 -8.67
CA ASP A 32 6.85 16.06 -10.04
C ASP A 32 5.54 15.25 -10.19
N ASP A 33 4.58 15.49 -9.29
CA ASP A 33 3.29 14.78 -9.21
C ASP A 33 3.39 13.26 -9.07
N MET A 34 4.52 12.77 -8.54
CA MET A 34 4.76 11.34 -8.29
C MET A 34 4.97 11.06 -6.82
N LEU A 35 4.51 9.88 -6.39
CA LEU A 35 4.91 9.27 -5.13
C LEU A 35 6.08 8.32 -5.40
N ILE A 36 7.27 8.61 -4.85
CA ILE A 36 8.55 8.01 -5.26
C ILE A 36 9.20 7.26 -4.11
N SER A 37 9.28 5.93 -4.21
CA SER A 37 10.02 5.08 -3.28
C SER A 37 11.45 4.81 -3.77
N ALA A 38 12.42 5.15 -2.92
CA ALA A 38 13.82 4.72 -3.08
C ALA A 38 14.08 3.30 -2.54
N TYR A 39 13.03 2.50 -2.25
CA TYR A 39 13.21 1.08 -1.94
C TYR A 39 13.80 0.36 -3.15
N ALA A 40 14.38 -0.84 -3.01
CA ALA A 40 14.93 -1.58 -4.14
C ALA A 40 13.90 -2.62 -4.66
N PRO A 41 13.47 -2.57 -5.93
CA PRO A 41 13.81 -1.57 -6.96
C PRO A 41 13.14 -0.22 -6.69
N ALA A 42 13.80 0.87 -7.11
CA ALA A 42 13.24 2.21 -6.97
C ALA A 42 12.01 2.32 -7.86
N LEU A 43 10.91 2.84 -7.32
CA LEU A 43 9.62 2.85 -7.96
C LEU A 43 8.91 4.16 -7.71
N ALA A 44 8.31 4.74 -8.74
CA ALA A 44 7.41 5.86 -8.64
C ALA A 44 6.02 5.46 -9.13
N VAL A 45 4.98 5.95 -8.45
CA VAL A 45 3.62 5.97 -8.97
C VAL A 45 3.41 7.35 -9.58
N ARG A 46 3.15 7.39 -10.89
CA ARG A 46 2.79 8.61 -11.62
C ARG A 46 1.35 8.48 -12.08
N CYS A 47 0.47 9.38 -11.68
CA CYS A 47 -0.88 9.42 -12.23
C CYS A 47 -0.85 10.00 -13.66
N ARG A 48 -1.87 9.70 -14.45
CA ARG A 48 -2.05 10.27 -15.80
C ARG A 48 -2.10 11.80 -15.71
N GLU A 49 -1.72 12.49 -16.78
CA GLU A 49 -1.49 13.95 -16.80
C GLU A 49 -2.70 14.81 -16.43
N ASP A 50 -3.92 14.28 -16.51
CA ASP A 50 -5.15 14.96 -16.08
C ASP A 50 -5.40 14.89 -14.57
N PHE A 51 -4.64 14.07 -13.83
CA PHE A 51 -4.68 14.00 -12.38
C PHE A 51 -3.67 14.96 -11.75
N GLN A 52 -4.15 15.77 -10.82
CA GLN A 52 -3.31 16.66 -10.02
C GLN A 52 -3.04 16.06 -8.65
N LEU A 53 -1.80 16.13 -8.17
CA LEU A 53 -1.47 15.79 -6.79
C LEU A 53 -2.02 16.86 -5.85
N LEU A 54 -2.99 16.49 -5.03
CA LEU A 54 -3.65 17.38 -4.07
C LEU A 54 -2.92 17.44 -2.73
N ASP A 55 -2.45 16.28 -2.25
CA ASP A 55 -1.74 16.16 -0.99
C ASP A 55 -0.88 14.90 -0.95
N ALA A 56 0.21 14.92 -0.19
CA ALA A 56 1.06 13.77 0.05
C ALA A 56 1.51 13.72 1.51
N ARG A 57 1.27 12.59 2.17
CA ARG A 57 1.49 12.44 3.60
C ARG A 57 2.15 11.10 3.94
N ARG A 58 2.57 10.99 5.19
CA ARG A 58 2.94 9.73 5.82
C ARG A 58 2.11 9.42 7.05
N ALA A 59 1.98 8.15 7.38
CA ALA A 59 1.32 7.68 8.57
C ALA A 59 2.05 6.46 9.12
N ARG A 60 2.06 6.35 10.44
CA ARG A 60 2.43 5.11 11.11
C ARG A 60 1.15 4.29 11.32
N ILE A 61 1.12 3.10 10.76
CA ILE A 61 -0.05 2.22 10.79
C ILE A 61 0.27 0.94 11.57
N PHE A 62 -0.79 0.24 12.00
CA PHE A 62 -0.68 -1.03 12.72
C PHE A 62 -1.49 -2.11 11.98
N PRO A 63 -0.93 -2.70 10.91
CA PRO A 63 -1.62 -3.71 10.12
C PRO A 63 -1.93 -4.97 10.93
N LYS A 64 -2.98 -5.68 10.50
CA LYS A 64 -3.34 -6.99 11.07
C LYS A 64 -2.20 -7.99 10.81
N LEU A 65 -1.85 -8.78 11.82
CA LEU A 65 -0.87 -9.86 11.72
C LEU A 65 -1.59 -11.20 11.55
N SER A 66 -1.07 -12.08 10.70
CA SER A 66 -1.72 -13.38 10.43
C SER A 66 -1.78 -14.34 11.62
N ALA A 67 -1.02 -14.10 12.69
CA ALA A 67 -1.01 -14.95 13.88
C ALA A 67 -1.48 -14.19 15.13
N ARG A 68 -2.42 -14.78 15.88
CA ARG A 68 -3.02 -14.25 17.13
C ARG A 68 -2.02 -14.00 18.28
N ILE A 69 -0.77 -14.45 18.15
CA ILE A 69 0.20 -14.50 19.27
C ILE A 69 1.13 -13.27 19.30
N MET A 70 1.10 -12.39 18.29
CA MET A 70 2.04 -11.26 18.20
C MET A 70 1.43 -9.91 18.61
N LYS A 71 2.23 -9.11 19.32
CA LYS A 71 1.95 -7.67 19.54
C LYS A 71 1.87 -6.95 18.19
N SER A 72 0.98 -5.97 18.09
CA SER A 72 0.84 -5.12 16.90
C SER A 72 2.20 -4.55 16.49
N CYS A 73 2.55 -4.73 15.21
CA CYS A 73 3.82 -4.29 14.66
C CYS A 73 3.59 -3.04 13.82
N PRO A 74 4.27 -1.92 14.11
CA PRO A 74 4.11 -0.71 13.33
C PRO A 74 4.69 -0.90 11.92
N ALA A 75 4.01 -0.37 10.92
CA ALA A 75 4.51 -0.18 9.57
C ALA A 75 4.43 1.31 9.21
N GLU A 76 5.28 1.73 8.28
CA GLU A 76 5.25 3.08 7.73
C GLU A 76 4.50 3.04 6.40
N ALA A 77 3.54 3.93 6.25
CA ALA A 77 2.78 4.12 5.02
C ALA A 77 2.91 5.56 4.55
N TRP A 78 2.98 5.73 3.24
CA TRP A 78 2.95 7.02 2.58
C TRP A 78 1.83 6.99 1.56
N TYR A 79 1.17 8.11 1.37
CA TYR A 79 0.13 8.20 0.36
C TYR A 79 0.15 9.54 -0.36
N GLY A 80 -0.26 9.51 -1.62
CA GLY A 80 -0.59 10.67 -2.43
C GLY A 80 -2.07 10.63 -2.78
N LEU A 81 -2.72 11.78 -2.69
CA LEU A 81 -4.12 12.00 -3.06
C LEU A 81 -4.15 12.74 -4.39
N TYR A 82 -4.85 12.19 -5.38
CA TYR A 82 -4.95 12.75 -6.71
C TYR A 82 -6.40 12.86 -7.14
N ALA A 83 -6.72 13.84 -7.96
CA ALA A 83 -8.01 13.95 -8.63
C ALA A 83 -7.83 14.53 -10.03
N ASN A 84 -8.64 14.07 -10.98
CA ASN A 84 -8.97 14.86 -12.14
C ASN A 84 -10.21 15.70 -11.78
N GLY A 85 -10.36 16.90 -12.35
CA GLY A 85 -11.33 17.91 -11.89
C GLY A 85 -12.81 17.50 -12.06
N THR A 86 -13.55 18.22 -12.89
CA THR A 86 -14.97 17.88 -13.16
C THR A 86 -15.15 16.68 -14.09
N GLY A 87 -14.05 16.13 -14.63
CA GLY A 87 -14.08 15.18 -15.73
C GLY A 87 -14.59 15.80 -17.03
N ASP A 88 -14.65 14.99 -18.08
CA ASP A 88 -15.27 15.27 -19.37
C ASP A 88 -16.14 14.08 -19.82
N ALA A 89 -16.67 14.13 -21.05
CA ALA A 89 -17.52 13.07 -21.58
C ALA A 89 -16.81 11.71 -21.75
N THR A 90 -15.48 11.71 -21.81
CA THR A 90 -14.64 10.51 -21.99
C THR A 90 -14.16 9.97 -20.63
N TYR A 91 -13.84 10.86 -19.70
CA TYR A 91 -13.34 10.55 -18.37
C TYR A 91 -14.22 11.21 -17.31
N PRO A 92 -15.08 10.47 -16.59
CA PRO A 92 -15.82 11.05 -15.49
C PRO A 92 -14.88 11.58 -14.41
N PRO A 93 -15.36 12.46 -13.51
CA PRO A 93 -14.57 12.92 -12.38
C PRO A 93 -14.13 11.69 -11.57
N ALA A 94 -12.85 11.63 -11.25
CA ALA A 94 -12.20 10.47 -10.70
C ALA A 94 -11.15 10.88 -9.66
N ARG A 95 -10.93 9.99 -8.70
CA ARG A 95 -9.98 10.20 -7.61
C ARG A 95 -9.07 8.98 -7.49
N VAL A 96 -7.80 9.23 -7.20
CA VAL A 96 -6.80 8.19 -7.00
C VAL A 96 -6.13 8.38 -5.65
N ILE A 97 -6.04 7.29 -4.89
CA ILE A 97 -5.14 7.21 -3.74
C ILE A 97 -4.01 6.26 -4.12
N ALA A 98 -2.78 6.76 -4.16
CA ALA A 98 -1.60 5.92 -4.24
C ALA A 98 -1.03 5.73 -2.84
N ILE A 99 -0.87 4.49 -2.37
CA ILE A 99 -0.31 4.14 -1.08
C ILE A 99 0.95 3.30 -1.30
N MET A 100 2.02 3.64 -0.58
CA MET A 100 3.23 2.86 -0.47
C MET A 100 3.41 2.46 0.99
N ALA A 101 3.36 1.17 1.29
CA ALA A 101 3.46 0.66 2.66
C ALA A 101 4.72 -0.22 2.81
N PHE A 102 5.59 0.16 3.74
CA PHE A 102 6.86 -0.52 3.98
C PHE A 102 6.83 -1.30 5.30
N THR A 103 7.28 -2.55 5.25
CA THR A 103 7.50 -3.38 6.43
C THR A 103 8.97 -3.77 6.61
N SER A 104 9.40 -3.91 7.86
CA SER A 104 10.79 -4.15 8.22
C SER A 104 11.01 -5.52 8.88
N GLY A 105 12.28 -5.94 8.98
CA GLY A 105 12.64 -7.18 9.66
C GLY A 105 12.16 -8.43 8.93
N THR A 106 11.61 -9.38 9.68
CA THR A 106 11.16 -10.70 9.18
C THR A 106 9.72 -10.69 8.64
N LEU A 107 9.04 -9.53 8.72
CA LEU A 107 7.67 -9.35 8.26
C LEU A 107 7.61 -9.06 6.76
N PHE A 108 6.57 -9.53 6.09
CA PHE A 108 6.34 -9.32 4.67
C PHE A 108 4.84 -9.20 4.41
N TRP A 109 4.45 -8.48 3.35
CA TRP A 109 3.06 -8.23 3.03
C TRP A 109 2.43 -9.43 2.34
N ALA A 110 1.17 -9.71 2.67
CA ALA A 110 0.37 -10.62 1.86
C ALA A 110 0.03 -9.98 0.50
N SER A 111 0.09 -10.79 -0.56
CA SER A 111 -0.32 -10.44 -1.94
C SER A 111 -1.80 -10.09 -2.02
N ASN A 112 -2.62 -10.81 -1.26
CA ASN A 112 -4.06 -10.58 -1.19
C ASN A 112 -4.31 -9.51 -0.12
N ALA A 113 -4.87 -8.37 -0.48
CA ALA A 113 -5.49 -7.49 0.52
C ALA A 113 -6.97 -7.83 0.62
N VAL A 114 -7.32 -8.87 1.39
CA VAL A 114 -8.72 -8.99 1.84
C VAL A 114 -8.78 -9.68 3.20
N THR A 115 -9.14 -8.91 4.23
CA THR A 115 -10.06 -9.41 5.27
C THR A 115 -11.14 -8.36 5.42
N GLY A 116 -12.30 -8.59 4.79
CA GLY A 116 -13.52 -7.80 5.03
C GLY A 116 -14.12 -7.03 3.84
N THR A 117 -13.55 -7.07 2.63
CA THR A 117 -14.12 -6.39 1.46
C THR A 117 -14.50 -7.41 0.39
N VAL A 118 -15.74 -7.38 -0.07
CA VAL A 118 -16.25 -8.27 -1.13
C VAL A 118 -15.71 -7.77 -2.47
N GLY A 119 -14.52 -8.24 -2.85
CA GLY A 119 -13.96 -8.05 -4.19
C GLY A 119 -14.49 -9.14 -5.11
N LEU A 120 -14.97 -8.77 -6.30
CA LEU A 120 -15.71 -9.72 -7.16
C LEU A 120 -15.10 -9.95 -8.53
N HIS A 121 -14.19 -9.09 -8.94
CA HIS A 121 -13.42 -9.32 -10.15
C HIS A 121 -11.94 -9.12 -9.87
N HIS A 122 -11.21 -10.24 -9.81
CA HIS A 122 -9.77 -10.28 -9.64
C HIS A 122 -9.10 -10.50 -11.00
N VAL A 123 -8.21 -9.59 -11.37
CA VAL A 123 -7.39 -9.70 -12.59
C VAL A 123 -5.92 -9.69 -12.18
N ASN A 124 -5.14 -10.60 -12.74
CA ASN A 124 -3.69 -10.57 -12.59
C ASN A 124 -3.14 -9.45 -13.48
N LEU A 125 -2.42 -8.52 -12.86
CA LEU A 125 -1.77 -7.41 -13.52
C LEU A 125 -0.27 -7.68 -13.59
N ARG A 126 0.36 -7.17 -14.64
CA ARG A 126 1.80 -7.19 -14.77
C ARG A 126 2.28 -5.85 -15.31
N TYR A 127 3.14 -5.20 -14.54
CA TYR A 127 3.88 -4.01 -14.96
C TYR A 127 5.36 -4.35 -14.93
N ASP A 128 5.98 -4.50 -16.10
CA ASP A 128 7.33 -5.04 -16.26
C ASP A 128 7.50 -6.41 -15.54
N ASP A 129 8.32 -6.42 -14.49
CA ASP A 129 8.61 -7.57 -13.62
C ASP A 129 7.77 -7.57 -12.33
N LEU A 130 6.91 -6.56 -12.11
CA LEU A 130 6.02 -6.51 -10.96
C LEU A 130 4.70 -7.21 -11.29
N GLU A 131 4.43 -8.26 -10.54
CA GLU A 131 3.11 -8.88 -10.48
C GLU A 131 2.21 -8.05 -9.56
N GLY A 132 0.94 -7.95 -9.96
CA GLY A 132 -0.08 -7.29 -9.19
C GLY A 132 -1.45 -7.92 -9.36
N THR A 133 -2.39 -7.41 -8.58
CA THR A 133 -3.80 -7.81 -8.65
C THR A 133 -4.67 -6.57 -8.75
N GLY A 134 -5.65 -6.59 -9.64
CA GLY A 134 -6.69 -5.58 -9.75
C GLY A 134 -8.01 -6.14 -9.21
N THR A 135 -8.71 -5.38 -8.37
CA THR A 135 -9.97 -5.80 -7.74
C THR A 135 -11.00 -4.69 -7.77
N VAL A 136 -12.18 -4.96 -8.33
CA VAL A 136 -13.32 -4.03 -8.24
C VAL A 136 -13.96 -4.13 -6.86
N VAL A 137 -14.23 -2.98 -6.24
CA VAL A 137 -14.77 -2.83 -4.89
C VAL A 137 -15.90 -1.80 -4.94
N VAL A 138 -17.03 -2.12 -4.32
CA VAL A 138 -18.07 -1.14 -3.99
C VAL A 138 -18.06 -0.95 -2.48
N PRO A 139 -17.58 0.21 -1.97
CA PRO A 139 -17.65 0.52 -0.56
C PRO A 139 -19.12 0.66 -0.12
N SER A 140 -19.42 0.29 1.13
CA SER A 140 -20.71 0.66 1.72
C SER A 140 -20.76 2.16 1.95
N ALA A 141 -21.96 2.74 1.97
CA ALA A 141 -22.18 4.17 2.24
C ALA A 141 -21.44 4.67 3.49
N GLU A 142 -21.43 3.89 4.58
CA GLU A 142 -20.72 4.21 5.83
C GLU A 142 -19.19 4.24 5.70
N ASN A 143 -18.65 3.47 4.76
CA ASN A 143 -17.21 3.30 4.54
C ASN A 143 -16.71 4.05 3.31
N ASP A 144 -17.61 4.71 2.58
CA ASP A 144 -17.27 5.53 1.44
C ASP A 144 -17.12 6.99 1.87
N PRO A 145 -15.89 7.54 1.95
CA PRO A 145 -15.71 8.93 2.34
C PRO A 145 -16.22 9.93 1.29
N TRP A 146 -16.65 9.45 0.11
CA TRP A 146 -17.25 10.27 -0.94
C TRP A 146 -18.76 10.11 -1.06
N PHE A 147 -19.36 9.20 -0.29
CA PHE A 147 -20.81 9.14 -0.20
C PHE A 147 -21.30 10.26 0.71
N ASP A 148 -22.14 11.14 0.14
CA ASP A 148 -22.88 12.14 0.89
C ASP A 148 -24.37 12.04 0.50
N PRO A 149 -25.26 11.62 1.41
CA PRO A 149 -26.69 11.51 1.13
C PRO A 149 -27.38 12.86 0.92
N HIS A 150 -26.71 13.98 1.23
CA HIS A 150 -27.21 15.34 1.05
C HIS A 150 -26.64 16.05 -0.18
N ASP A 151 -25.66 15.44 -0.86
CA ASP A 151 -25.14 15.96 -2.12
C ASP A 151 -26.05 15.57 -3.30
N SER A 152 -26.13 16.44 -4.30
CA SER A 152 -26.81 16.17 -5.59
C SER A 152 -25.81 16.00 -6.74
N GLY A 153 -24.52 16.13 -6.44
CA GLY A 153 -23.43 15.90 -7.38
C GLY A 153 -23.30 14.45 -7.83
N PRO A 154 -22.36 14.17 -8.74
CA PRO A 154 -22.18 12.84 -9.32
C PRO A 154 -21.84 11.78 -8.25
N TRP A 155 -21.23 12.18 -7.14
CA TRP A 155 -20.84 11.30 -6.03
C TRP A 155 -21.94 10.97 -5.02
N SER A 156 -23.14 11.54 -5.19
CA SER A 156 -24.30 11.33 -4.29
C SER A 156 -24.69 9.87 -4.09
N ARG A 157 -24.32 8.99 -5.03
CA ARG A 157 -24.56 7.54 -4.99
C ARG A 157 -23.40 6.74 -4.41
N GLY A 158 -22.32 7.40 -4.02
CA GLY A 158 -21.06 6.78 -3.62
C GLY A 158 -20.16 6.51 -4.81
N SER A 159 -19.15 5.67 -4.59
CA SER A 159 -18.07 5.40 -5.53
C SER A 159 -17.98 3.94 -5.93
N LEU A 160 -17.64 3.72 -7.19
CA LEU A 160 -17.10 2.47 -7.67
C LEU A 160 -15.57 2.55 -7.62
N ALA A 161 -14.93 1.59 -6.94
CA ALA A 161 -13.48 1.58 -6.74
C ALA A 161 -12.82 0.42 -7.50
N TYR A 162 -11.64 0.66 -8.06
CA TYR A 162 -10.75 -0.36 -8.61
C TYR A 162 -9.42 -0.29 -7.87
N ARG A 163 -9.15 -1.32 -7.07
CA ARG A 163 -7.95 -1.41 -6.24
C ARG A 163 -6.91 -2.27 -6.92
N MET A 164 -5.77 -1.67 -7.21
CA MET A 164 -4.63 -2.33 -7.82
C MET A 164 -3.52 -2.46 -6.80
N ILE A 165 -2.95 -3.65 -6.67
CA ILE A 165 -1.96 -3.98 -5.64
C ILE A 165 -0.74 -4.57 -6.30
N PHE A 166 0.43 -4.04 -5.98
CA PHE A 166 1.71 -4.55 -6.47
C PHE A 166 2.63 -4.83 -5.29
N LEU A 167 3.39 -5.91 -5.39
CA LEU A 167 4.42 -6.26 -4.41
C LEU A 167 5.79 -6.19 -5.06
N THR A 168 6.72 -5.55 -4.34
CA THR A 168 8.14 -5.62 -4.69
C THR A 168 8.75 -6.95 -4.29
N LYS A 169 9.95 -7.23 -4.79
CA LYS A 169 10.73 -8.41 -4.41
C LYS A 169 10.82 -8.58 -2.89
N LYS A 170 10.52 -9.79 -2.40
CA LYS A 170 10.46 -10.17 -0.97
C LYS A 170 9.29 -9.54 -0.18
N ASP A 171 8.32 -8.96 -0.89
CA ASP A 171 7.05 -8.44 -0.36
C ASP A 171 7.23 -7.42 0.78
N LYS A 172 8.25 -6.57 0.70
CA LYS A 172 8.58 -5.58 1.75
C LYS A 172 7.93 -4.23 1.52
N LEU A 173 7.85 -3.81 0.25
CA LEU A 173 7.08 -2.65 -0.17
C LEU A 173 5.83 -3.16 -0.89
N LYS A 174 4.67 -2.74 -0.40
CA LYS A 174 3.38 -2.90 -1.03
C LYS A 174 2.95 -1.57 -1.62
N ILE A 175 2.53 -1.59 -2.88
CA ILE A 175 1.98 -0.45 -3.59
C ILE A 175 0.50 -0.73 -3.78
N ILE A 176 -0.35 0.24 -3.44
CA ILE A 176 -1.79 0.16 -3.65
C ILE A 176 -2.20 1.41 -4.40
N VAL A 177 -2.94 1.24 -5.49
CA VAL A 177 -3.57 2.34 -6.22
C VAL A 177 -5.07 2.09 -6.15
N ASP A 178 -5.79 2.93 -5.40
CA ASP A 178 -7.26 2.89 -5.25
C ASP A 178 -7.84 3.96 -6.19
N TYR A 179 -8.26 3.54 -7.38
CA TYR A 179 -8.94 4.41 -8.35
C TYR A 179 -10.44 4.42 -8.08
N ARG A 180 -11.10 5.58 -8.16
CA ARG A 180 -12.52 5.73 -7.88
C ARG A 180 -13.22 6.64 -8.86
N GLU A 181 -14.42 6.24 -9.26
CA GLU A 181 -15.40 7.03 -10.02
C GLU A 181 -16.74 7.06 -9.29
N PRO A 182 -17.61 8.04 -9.57
CA PRO A 182 -19.03 7.98 -9.22
C PRO A 182 -19.66 6.63 -9.57
N ASP A 183 -20.46 6.07 -8.67
CA ASP A 183 -21.22 4.84 -8.98
C ASP A 183 -22.34 5.12 -9.99
N MET A 184 -22.03 4.87 -11.26
CA MET A 184 -22.94 5.02 -12.39
C MET A 184 -23.65 3.72 -12.78
N ARG A 185 -23.56 2.66 -11.95
CA ARG A 185 -24.20 1.37 -12.27
C ARG A 185 -25.73 1.51 -12.36
N PRO A 186 -26.39 0.70 -13.21
CA PRO A 186 -27.85 0.74 -13.38
C PRO A 186 -28.64 0.43 -12.10
N GLN A 187 -28.09 -0.41 -11.21
CA GLN A 187 -28.69 -0.81 -9.93
C GLN A 187 -27.83 -0.31 -8.76
N PRO A 188 -27.93 0.97 -8.38
CA PRO A 188 -27.14 1.52 -7.28
C PRO A 188 -27.52 0.83 -5.96
N GLY A 189 -26.53 0.62 -5.09
CA GLY A 189 -26.73 0.01 -3.77
C GLY A 189 -26.85 -1.52 -3.75
N VAL A 190 -26.98 -2.17 -4.90
CA VAL A 190 -26.89 -3.63 -5.00
C VAL A 190 -25.42 -4.05 -4.82
N PRO A 191 -25.11 -4.98 -3.88
CA PRO A 191 -23.77 -5.53 -3.77
C PRO A 191 -23.31 -6.06 -5.11
N LEU A 192 -22.06 -5.80 -5.50
CA LEU A 192 -21.52 -6.33 -6.75
C LEU A 192 -21.69 -7.86 -6.85
N ALA A 193 -21.80 -8.59 -5.72
CA ALA A 193 -21.91 -10.05 -5.71
C ALA A 193 -23.22 -10.52 -6.35
N GLU A 194 -24.22 -9.64 -6.32
CA GLU A 194 -25.56 -9.84 -6.85
C GLU A 194 -25.70 -9.15 -8.22
N ASP A 195 -24.97 -8.05 -8.47
CA ASP A 195 -24.85 -7.39 -9.78
C ASP A 195 -23.39 -7.34 -10.27
N ASN A 196 -22.96 -8.42 -10.94
CA ASN A 196 -21.60 -8.58 -11.48
C ASN A 196 -21.33 -7.75 -12.76
N ARG A 197 -22.22 -6.81 -13.12
CA ARG A 197 -22.03 -5.97 -14.31
C ARG A 197 -21.09 -4.82 -14.00
N VAL A 198 -19.80 -5.13 -13.91
CA VAL A 198 -18.75 -4.09 -13.91
C VAL A 198 -18.50 -3.65 -15.36
N PRO A 199 -18.65 -2.36 -15.69
CA PRO A 199 -18.32 -1.87 -17.02
C PRO A 199 -16.82 -2.04 -17.32
N GLN A 200 -16.46 -2.62 -18.46
CA GLN A 200 -15.05 -2.85 -18.83
C GLN A 200 -14.28 -1.52 -19.02
N ASP A 201 -14.96 -0.50 -19.54
CA ASP A 201 -14.43 0.85 -19.71
C ASP A 201 -13.99 1.48 -18.37
N PHE A 202 -14.69 1.19 -17.27
CA PHE A 202 -14.25 1.59 -15.92
C PHE A 202 -12.91 0.95 -15.54
N ILE A 203 -12.75 -0.36 -15.81
CA ILE A 203 -11.50 -1.08 -15.53
C ILE A 203 -10.35 -0.53 -16.39
N ASP A 204 -10.61 -0.29 -17.68
CA ASP A 204 -9.63 0.23 -18.61
C ASP A 204 -9.17 1.64 -18.21
N ARG A 205 -10.11 2.52 -17.81
CA ARG A 205 -9.79 3.84 -17.26
C ARG A 205 -8.98 3.75 -15.97
N ALA A 206 -9.35 2.85 -15.06
CA ALA A 206 -8.63 2.67 -13.81
C ALA A 206 -7.18 2.21 -14.02
N GLN A 207 -6.95 1.25 -14.93
CA GLN A 207 -5.61 0.77 -15.28
C GLN A 207 -4.79 1.83 -16.02
N ALA A 208 -5.44 2.67 -16.83
CA ALA A 208 -4.81 3.79 -17.53
C ALA A 208 -4.59 5.04 -16.65
N SER A 209 -5.13 5.07 -15.43
CA SER A 209 -5.08 6.24 -14.54
C SER A 209 -3.69 6.53 -13.97
N PHE A 210 -2.76 5.57 -14.06
CA PHE A 210 -1.41 5.70 -13.53
C PHE A 210 -0.42 4.81 -14.29
N GLY A 211 0.87 5.12 -14.14
CA GLY A 211 1.98 4.27 -14.52
C GLY A 211 2.90 4.01 -13.32
N LEU A 212 3.49 2.82 -13.30
CA LEU A 212 4.62 2.50 -12.41
C LEU A 212 5.92 2.76 -13.16
N ILE A 213 6.77 3.64 -12.61
CA ILE A 213 8.05 3.99 -13.22
C ILE A 213 9.16 3.41 -12.36
N ARG A 214 10.02 2.60 -12.98
CA ARG A 214 11.19 2.03 -12.33
C ARG A 214 12.37 2.99 -12.44
N GLY A 215 13.00 3.31 -11.32
CA GLY A 215 14.32 3.91 -11.32
C GLY A 215 15.37 2.86 -11.61
N SER A 216 15.86 2.79 -12.85
CA SER A 216 17.10 2.10 -13.22
C SER A 216 18.17 3.13 -13.53
N GLY A 217 19.45 2.74 -13.49
CA GLY A 217 20.61 3.65 -13.53
C GLY A 217 20.74 4.57 -14.75
N GLU A 218 19.88 4.44 -15.76
CA GLU A 218 19.87 5.29 -16.97
C GLU A 218 19.03 6.58 -16.80
N ALA A 219 18.02 6.57 -15.93
CA ALA A 219 17.23 7.75 -15.59
C ALA A 219 16.85 7.69 -14.10
N PRO A 220 17.57 8.40 -13.22
CA PRO A 220 17.22 8.44 -11.80
C PRO A 220 15.83 9.09 -11.64
N LEU A 221 15.00 8.50 -10.78
CA LEU A 221 13.74 9.13 -10.38
C LEU A 221 14.02 10.50 -9.75
N PRO A 222 13.16 11.52 -9.96
CA PRO A 222 13.40 12.85 -9.45
C PRO A 222 13.59 12.81 -7.93
N GLY A 223 14.64 13.48 -7.47
CA GLY A 223 14.99 13.54 -6.06
C GLY A 223 14.10 14.55 -5.34
N GLY A 224 13.03 14.10 -4.69
CA GLY A 224 12.26 14.94 -3.78
C GLY A 224 13.07 15.32 -2.53
N SER A 225 12.90 16.56 -2.06
CA SER A 225 13.55 17.05 -0.84
C SER A 225 12.64 16.93 0.38
N GLY A 226 13.10 16.27 1.44
CA GLY A 226 12.43 16.23 2.75
C GLY A 226 11.52 15.02 2.96
N ALA A 227 11.23 14.73 4.23
CA ALA A 227 10.26 13.71 4.60
C ALA A 227 8.84 14.28 4.44
N LEU A 228 7.92 13.47 3.89
CA LEU A 228 6.51 13.86 3.82
C LEU A 228 5.96 14.18 5.23
N PRO A 229 5.08 15.19 5.36
CA PRO A 229 4.48 15.53 6.64
C PRO A 229 3.58 14.38 7.14
N PHE A 230 3.46 14.25 8.46
CA PHE A 230 2.53 13.28 9.04
C PHE A 230 1.09 13.62 8.66
N SER A 231 0.28 12.58 8.59
CA SER A 231 -1.17 12.69 8.37
C SER A 231 -1.80 13.49 9.49
N PRO A 232 -2.81 14.31 9.19
CA PRO A 232 -3.52 15.06 10.21
C PRO A 232 -4.41 14.10 11.04
N PRO A 233 -4.84 14.49 12.25
CA PRO A 233 -5.54 13.60 13.19
C PRO A 233 -6.85 13.00 12.67
N GLU A 234 -7.48 13.64 11.68
CA GLU A 234 -8.74 13.23 11.07
C GLU A 234 -8.56 11.99 10.17
N VAL A 235 -7.33 11.70 9.73
CA VAL A 235 -7.03 10.51 8.95
C VAL A 235 -6.95 9.30 9.86
N ASP A 236 -7.93 8.41 9.73
CA ASP A 236 -7.99 7.16 10.49
C ASP A 236 -6.87 6.19 10.05
N ALA A 237 -5.84 6.09 10.89
CA ALA A 237 -4.72 5.16 10.68
C ALA A 237 -5.16 3.68 10.70
N GLY A 238 -6.29 3.35 11.34
CA GLY A 238 -6.91 2.02 11.33
C GLY A 238 -7.48 1.69 9.96
N LYS A 239 -8.23 2.61 9.34
CA LYS A 239 -8.72 2.44 7.95
C LYS A 239 -7.56 2.30 6.95
N LEU A 240 -6.50 3.11 7.11
CA LEU A 240 -5.31 2.98 6.27
C LEU A 240 -4.61 1.62 6.48
N ALA A 241 -4.54 1.13 7.72
CA ALA A 241 -4.02 -0.20 8.03
C ALA A 241 -4.85 -1.30 7.35
N ASP A 242 -6.18 -1.21 7.41
CA ASP A 242 -7.09 -2.16 6.76
C ASP A 242 -6.92 -2.16 5.23
N MET A 243 -6.71 -1.00 4.60
CA MET A 243 -6.39 -0.93 3.17
C MET A 243 -5.08 -1.65 2.83
N THR A 244 -4.06 -1.56 3.69
CA THR A 244 -2.77 -2.25 3.46
C THR A 244 -2.85 -3.77 3.66
N GLY A 245 -3.82 -4.24 4.43
CA GLY A 245 -4.11 -5.65 4.64
C GLY A 245 -3.18 -6.31 5.66
N LEU A 246 -2.84 -7.58 5.40
CA LEU A 246 -2.16 -8.44 6.37
C LEU A 246 -0.63 -8.41 6.25
N LEU A 247 0.02 -8.38 7.40
CA LEU A 247 1.44 -8.69 7.56
C LEU A 247 1.63 -10.14 7.97
N LEU A 248 2.51 -10.82 7.23
CA LEU A 248 2.96 -12.18 7.46
C LEU A 248 4.36 -12.14 8.06
N ARG A 249 4.70 -13.13 8.88
CA ARG A 249 6.07 -13.32 9.37
C ARG A 249 6.64 -14.58 8.75
N LYS A 250 7.86 -14.51 8.23
CA LYS A 250 8.55 -15.72 7.80
C LYS A 250 8.89 -16.49 9.06
N GLN A 251 8.18 -17.58 9.32
CA GLN A 251 8.43 -18.42 10.50
C GLN A 251 9.88 -18.92 10.45
N SER A 252 10.57 -18.77 11.58
CA SER A 252 11.90 -19.32 11.77
C SER A 252 11.79 -20.83 12.00
N ILE A 253 12.73 -21.62 11.50
CA ILE A 253 12.81 -23.07 11.80
C ILE A 253 12.85 -23.33 13.31
N PHE A 254 13.42 -22.39 14.09
CA PHE A 254 13.47 -22.47 15.55
C PHE A 254 12.10 -22.28 16.22
N GLU A 255 11.21 -21.48 15.61
CA GLU A 255 9.82 -21.33 16.10
C GLU A 255 8.99 -22.58 15.76
N TYR A 256 9.29 -23.24 14.64
CA TYR A 256 8.72 -24.55 14.31
C TYR A 256 9.14 -25.62 15.33
N LEU A 257 10.43 -25.64 15.70
CA LEU A 257 10.95 -26.54 16.71
C LEU A 257 10.40 -26.27 18.11
N SER A 258 10.11 -25.02 18.48
CA SER A 258 9.48 -24.72 19.78
C SER A 258 8.02 -25.17 19.82
N LEU A 259 7.25 -24.93 18.75
CA LEU A 259 5.88 -25.44 18.62
C LEU A 259 5.87 -26.98 18.65
N PHE A 260 6.79 -27.62 17.93
CA PHE A 260 6.94 -29.06 17.94
C PHE A 260 7.35 -29.59 19.33
N ALA A 261 8.19 -28.87 20.07
CA ALA A 261 8.60 -29.26 21.42
C ALA A 261 7.47 -29.11 22.45
N ASP A 262 6.60 -28.11 22.30
CA ASP A 262 5.42 -27.93 23.14
C ASP A 262 4.37 -29.03 22.85
N ASP A 263 4.11 -29.33 21.57
CA ASP A 263 3.24 -30.46 21.16
C ASP A 263 3.82 -31.81 21.64
N LEU A 264 5.14 -32.00 21.57
CA LEU A 264 5.79 -33.23 22.03
C LEU A 264 5.71 -33.39 23.55
N ARG A 265 5.78 -32.30 24.32
CA ARG A 265 5.56 -32.33 25.78
C ARG A 265 4.12 -32.67 26.12
N GLU A 266 3.16 -32.13 25.37
CA GLU A 266 1.75 -32.44 25.54
C GLU A 266 1.49 -33.92 25.22
N ILE A 267 1.99 -34.44 24.11
CA ILE A 267 1.90 -35.85 23.74
C ILE A 267 2.57 -36.75 24.80
N LEU A 268 3.77 -36.41 25.27
CA LEU A 268 4.46 -37.17 26.32
C LEU A 268 3.72 -37.13 27.67
N SER A 269 2.93 -36.10 27.94
CA SER A 269 2.10 -36.02 29.14
C SER A 269 0.95 -37.03 29.12
N TYR A 270 0.44 -37.39 27.94
CA TYR A 270 -0.57 -38.44 27.78
C TYR A 270 -0.03 -39.85 28.02
N PHE A 271 1.28 -40.08 27.79
CA PHE A 271 1.95 -41.36 28.06
C PHE A 271 2.49 -41.50 29.50
N ARG A 272 2.30 -40.48 30.35
CA ARG A 272 2.69 -40.48 31.77
C ARG A 272 1.53 -40.77 32.74
N ARG A 273 0.41 -41.29 32.24
CA ARG A 273 -0.68 -41.86 33.06
C ARG A 273 -0.65 -43.37 33.05
#